data_AF-A0A8H6Y303-F1
#
_entry.id   AF-A0A8H6Y303-F1
#
_cell.length_a   1.000
_cell.length_b   1.000
_cell.length_c   1.000
_cell.angle_alpha   90.00
_cell.angle_beta   90.00
_cell.angle_gamma   90.00
#
_symmetry.space_group_name_H-M   'P 1'
#
loop_
_entity.id
_entity.type
_entity.pdbx_description
1 polymer ?
#
loop_
_entity_poly.entity_id
_entity_poly.type
_entity_poly.pdbx_seq_one_letter_code
_entity_poly.pdbx_strand_id
1 'polypeptide(L)'
;MAPPTINSSKDLVAHYQKYVSIIGDAATTAADLAPYFADEIQVDDKTITVAEFRAIVPPGTEVRADRFVADIQERTLAVRVKIHVPSMNLKMTEHVFYELNEEWRIFKVVRLYALEGNEVPVGN
;
A
#
# COMPACT_ATOMS: atom_id res chain seq x y z
N MET A 1 5.98 -14.20 14.23
CA MET A 1 7.10 -13.26 14.10
C MET A 1 6.88 -12.15 15.13
N ALA A 2 7.91 -11.64 15.81
CA ALA A 2 7.70 -10.55 16.76
C ALA A 2 7.30 -9.25 16.00
N PRO A 3 6.43 -8.40 16.57
CA PRO A 3 6.07 -7.12 15.94
C PRO A 3 7.30 -6.22 15.81
N PRO A 4 7.34 -5.35 14.77
CA PRO A 4 8.46 -4.44 14.58
C PRO A 4 8.51 -3.42 15.72
N THR A 5 9.73 -3.04 16.12
CA THR A 5 9.92 -1.91 17.03
C THR A 5 9.85 -0.61 16.22
N ILE A 6 8.77 0.16 16.38
CA ILE A 6 8.55 1.45 15.72
C ILE A 6 8.45 2.52 16.80
N ASN A 7 9.48 3.36 16.90
CA ASN A 7 9.58 4.41 17.93
C ASN A 7 9.62 5.82 17.33
N SER A 8 9.59 5.94 16.00
CA SER A 8 9.69 7.21 15.29
C SER A 8 9.04 7.14 13.92
N SER A 9 8.67 8.30 13.37
CA SER A 9 8.13 8.40 12.00
C SER A 9 9.09 7.81 10.96
N LYS A 10 10.41 7.89 11.21
CA LYS A 10 11.43 7.26 10.37
C LYS A 10 11.34 5.74 10.37
N ASP A 11 11.09 5.14 11.54
CA ASP A 11 10.94 3.68 11.66
C ASP A 11 9.67 3.21 10.93
N LEU A 12 8.56 3.95 11.06
CA LEU A 12 7.31 3.64 10.37
C LEU A 12 7.46 3.74 8.85
N VAL A 13 8.12 4.79 8.35
CA VAL A 13 8.41 4.93 6.91
C VAL A 13 9.31 3.80 6.43
N ALA A 14 10.37 3.45 7.17
CA ALA A 14 11.25 2.34 6.80
C ALA A 14 10.53 0.98 6.81
N HIS A 15 9.63 0.77 7.78
CA HIS A 15 8.79 -0.42 7.83
C HIS A 15 7.89 -0.51 6.59
N TYR A 16 7.21 0.58 6.24
CA TYR A 16 6.35 0.62 5.05
C TYR A 16 7.13 0.50 3.73
N GLN A 17 8.33 1.08 3.62
CA GLN A 17 9.18 0.94 2.44
C GLN A 17 9.58 -0.53 2.18
N LYS A 18 9.78 -1.32 3.24
CA LYS A 18 10.01 -2.77 3.09
C LYS A 18 8.78 -3.47 2.52
N TYR A 19 7.58 -3.14 3.01
CA TYR A 19 6.32 -3.62 2.42
C TYR A 19 6.22 -3.28 0.92
N VAL A 20 6.46 -2.02 0.55
CA VAL A 20 6.41 -1.57 -0.85
C VAL A 20 7.43 -2.31 -1.73
N SER A 21 8.59 -2.67 -1.17
CA SER A 21 9.62 -3.39 -1.92
C SER A 21 9.23 -4.82 -2.29
N ILE A 22 8.29 -5.43 -1.58
CA ILE A 22 7.90 -6.84 -1.80
C ILE A 22 6.52 -7.00 -2.43
N ILE A 23 5.58 -6.07 -2.26
CA ILE A 23 4.18 -6.24 -2.72
C ILE A 23 4.06 -6.53 -4.22
N GLY A 24 4.94 -5.93 -5.02
CA GLY A 24 4.94 -6.06 -6.48
C GLY A 24 5.57 -7.35 -7.01
N ASP A 25 6.33 -8.06 -6.18
CA ASP A 25 7.08 -9.25 -6.59
C ASP A 25 6.12 -10.42 -6.86
N ALA A 26 6.32 -11.10 -7.98
CA ALA A 26 5.55 -12.27 -8.37
C ALA A 26 5.70 -13.44 -7.39
N ALA A 27 6.83 -13.51 -6.68
CA ALA A 27 7.09 -14.54 -5.67
C ALA A 27 6.46 -14.22 -4.30
N THR A 28 6.03 -12.98 -4.05
CA THR A 28 5.46 -12.58 -2.77
C THR A 28 4.15 -13.31 -2.51
N THR A 29 4.05 -13.96 -1.35
CA THR A 29 2.88 -14.69 -0.88
C THR A 29 2.12 -13.90 0.18
N ALA A 30 0.93 -14.38 0.57
CA ALA A 30 0.20 -13.80 1.70
C ALA A 30 1.00 -13.90 3.02
N ALA A 31 1.81 -14.94 3.19
CA ALA A 31 2.64 -15.12 4.39
C ALA A 31 3.75 -14.06 4.49
N ASP A 32 4.31 -13.64 3.35
CA ASP A 32 5.32 -12.57 3.29
C ASP A 32 4.72 -11.20 3.63
N LEU A 33 3.42 -11.03 3.39
CA LEU A 33 2.65 -9.81 3.70
C LEU A 33 2.07 -9.79 5.12
N ALA A 34 1.88 -10.95 5.76
CA ALA A 34 1.32 -11.08 7.09
C ALA A 34 1.99 -10.21 8.18
N PRO A 35 3.31 -9.90 8.13
CA PRO A 35 3.93 -8.96 9.06
C PRO A 35 3.41 -7.53 8.98
N TYR A 36 2.81 -7.14 7.85
CA TYR A 36 2.41 -5.76 7.56
C TYR A 36 0.91 -5.53 7.68
N PHE A 37 0.10 -6.59 7.69
CA PHE A 37 -1.35 -6.51 7.69
C PHE A 37 -1.95 -7.23 8.90
N ALA A 38 -3.04 -6.68 9.43
CA ALA A 38 -3.90 -7.40 10.34
C ALA A 38 -4.60 -8.56 9.61
N ASP A 39 -5.16 -9.50 10.37
CA ASP A 39 -5.84 -10.68 9.80
C ASP A 39 -7.05 -10.27 8.92
N GLU A 40 -7.74 -9.21 9.33
CA GLU A 40 -8.80 -8.54 8.58
C GLU A 40 -8.40 -7.08 8.32
N ILE A 41 -8.59 -6.64 7.08
CA ILE A 41 -8.21 -5.32 6.62
C ILE A 41 -9.45 -4.65 6.04
N GLN A 42 -9.78 -3.46 6.53
CA GLN A 42 -10.76 -2.59 5.90
C GLN A 42 -10.07 -1.82 4.76
N VAL A 43 -10.40 -2.13 3.51
CA VAL A 43 -9.97 -1.38 2.32
C VAL A 43 -11.17 -0.67 1.72
N ASP A 44 -11.16 0.66 1.82
CA ASP A 44 -12.29 1.53 1.49
C ASP A 44 -13.57 1.07 2.23
N ASP A 45 -14.60 0.63 1.51
CA ASP A 45 -15.88 0.14 2.07
C ASP A 45 -15.94 -1.40 2.23
N LYS A 46 -14.82 -2.11 2.10
CA LYS A 46 -14.78 -3.58 2.13
C LYS A 46 -13.82 -4.10 3.19
N THR A 47 -14.20 -5.19 3.84
CA THR A 47 -13.27 -5.98 4.64
C THR A 47 -12.73 -7.11 3.79
N ILE A 48 -11.40 -7.26 3.75
CA ILE A 48 -10.70 -8.31 3.01
C ILE A 48 -9.57 -8.89 3.88
N THR A 49 -9.17 -10.12 3.56
CA THR A 49 -8.01 -10.78 4.13
C THR A 49 -6.73 -10.40 3.38
N VAL A 50 -5.57 -10.70 3.98
CA VAL A 50 -4.25 -10.55 3.32
C VAL A 50 -4.17 -11.36 2.02
N ALA A 51 -4.79 -12.54 1.98
CA ALA A 51 -4.81 -13.40 0.79
C ALA A 51 -5.62 -12.77 -0.35
N GLU A 52 -6.79 -12.21 -0.05
CA GLU A 52 -7.60 -11.48 -1.02
C GLU A 52 -6.90 -10.21 -1.51
N PHE A 53 -6.25 -9.46 -0.60
CA PHE A 53 -5.44 -8.32 -0.98
C PHE A 53 -4.29 -8.72 -1.91
N ARG A 54 -3.60 -9.84 -1.65
CA ARG A 54 -2.53 -10.31 -2.55
C ARG A 54 -3.08 -10.71 -3.93
N ALA A 55 -4.26 -11.33 -3.97
CA ALA A 55 -4.87 -11.81 -5.21
C ALA A 55 -5.23 -10.69 -6.19
N ILE A 56 -5.47 -9.46 -5.70
CA ILE A 56 -5.79 -8.32 -6.55
C ILE A 56 -4.55 -7.59 -7.11
N VAL A 57 -3.33 -7.89 -6.64
CA VAL A 57 -2.10 -7.28 -7.14
C VAL A 57 -1.54 -8.13 -8.28
N PRO A 58 -1.57 -7.67 -9.54
CA PRO A 58 -1.05 -8.47 -10.66
C PRO A 58 0.45 -8.76 -10.49
N PRO A 59 0.93 -9.95 -10.87
CA PRO A 59 2.36 -10.25 -10.88
C PRO A 59 3.15 -9.24 -11.74
N GLY A 60 4.32 -8.81 -11.25
CA GLY A 60 5.15 -7.83 -11.94
C GLY A 60 4.66 -6.39 -11.83
N THR A 61 3.68 -6.12 -10.94
CA THR A 61 3.30 -4.75 -10.59
C THR A 61 4.49 -4.03 -9.97
N GLU A 62 4.86 -2.89 -10.52
CA GLU A 62 5.89 -2.04 -9.96
C GLU A 62 5.25 -1.00 -9.05
N VAL A 63 5.66 -0.97 -7.78
CA VAL A 63 5.14 -0.02 -6.78
C VAL A 63 6.29 0.84 -6.28
N ARG A 64 6.10 2.16 -6.30
CA ARG A 64 7.05 3.13 -5.74
C ARG A 64 6.33 4.13 -4.85
N ALA A 65 6.87 4.39 -3.67
CA ALA A 65 6.35 5.38 -2.74
C ALA A 65 7.38 6.51 -2.55
N ASP A 66 6.96 7.77 -2.68
CA ASP A 66 7.90 8.91 -2.73
C ASP A 66 7.52 10.12 -1.84
N ARG A 67 6.34 10.13 -1.23
CA ARG A 67 5.92 11.14 -0.25
C ARG A 67 5.26 10.44 0.93
N PHE A 68 5.72 10.75 2.14
CA PHE A 68 5.23 10.13 3.37
C PHE A 68 4.88 11.20 4.41
N VAL A 69 3.77 11.00 5.10
CA VAL A 69 3.39 11.73 6.31
C VAL A 69 3.02 10.68 7.35
N ALA A 70 3.78 10.61 8.43
CA ALA A 70 3.68 9.53 9.43
C ALA A 70 3.46 10.12 10.82
N ASP A 71 2.38 9.68 11.47
CA ASP A 71 2.07 10.00 12.86
C ASP A 71 2.13 8.74 13.72
N ILE A 72 3.07 8.74 14.66
CA ILE A 72 3.34 7.60 15.55
C ILE A 72 2.34 7.57 16.70
N GLN A 73 1.84 8.72 17.16
CA GLN A 73 0.88 8.79 18.25
C GLN A 73 -0.46 8.23 17.80
N GLU A 74 -0.90 8.63 16.62
CA GLU A 74 -2.16 8.18 16.01
C GLU A 74 -2.02 6.86 15.24
N ARG A 75 -0.80 6.34 15.08
CA ARG A 75 -0.47 5.16 14.25
C ARG A 75 -1.07 5.26 12.84
N THR A 76 -0.84 6.40 12.19
CA THR A 76 -1.30 6.66 10.83
C THR A 76 -0.15 6.94 9.87
N LEU A 77 -0.36 6.58 8.60
CA LEU A 77 0.57 6.85 7.52
C LEU A 77 -0.21 7.27 6.27
N ALA A 78 0.07 8.48 5.78
CA ALA A 78 -0.34 8.89 4.45
C ALA A 78 0.84 8.81 3.48
N VAL A 79 0.60 8.31 2.28
CA VAL A 79 1.65 8.11 1.28
C VAL A 79 1.16 8.35 -0.14
N ARG A 80 2.02 8.93 -0.97
CA ARG A 80 1.84 8.94 -2.42
C ARG A 80 2.51 7.72 -3.03
N VAL A 81 1.72 6.91 -3.72
CA VAL A 81 2.12 5.66 -4.36
C VAL A 81 1.98 5.80 -5.88
N LYS A 82 3.03 5.43 -6.61
CA LYS A 82 3.02 5.28 -8.07
C LYS A 82 3.01 3.81 -8.39
N ILE A 83 2.05 3.41 -9.21
CA ILE A 83 1.80 2.02 -9.58
C ILE A 83 1.91 1.91 -11.09
N HIS A 84 2.68 0.93 -11.54
CA HIS A 84 2.75 0.53 -12.95
C HIS A 84 2.44 -0.95 -13.05
N VAL A 85 1.43 -1.30 -13.84
CA VAL A 85 1.01 -2.68 -14.11
C VAL A 85 1.33 -2.98 -15.57
N PRO A 86 2.50 -3.58 -15.89
CA PRO A 86 2.93 -3.78 -17.26
C PRO A 86 1.96 -4.63 -18.09
N SER A 87 1.38 -5.67 -17.49
CA SER A 87 0.42 -6.56 -18.15
C SER A 87 -0.86 -5.85 -18.63
N MET A 88 -1.17 -4.69 -18.06
CA MET A 88 -2.35 -3.89 -18.39
C MET A 88 -2.00 -2.58 -19.10
N ASN A 89 -0.71 -2.31 -19.35
CA ASN A 89 -0.21 -1.00 -19.79
C ASN A 89 -0.78 0.16 -18.95
N LEU A 90 -0.91 -0.07 -17.64
CA LEU A 90 -1.59 0.85 -16.73
C LEU A 90 -0.56 1.54 -15.84
N LYS A 91 -0.63 2.87 -15.78
CA LYS A 91 0.13 3.71 -14.85
C LYS A 91 -0.84 4.56 -14.07
N MET A 92 -0.67 4.63 -12.76
CA MET A 92 -1.51 5.45 -11.90
C MET A 92 -0.74 5.99 -10.70
N THR A 93 -1.26 7.08 -10.16
CA THR A 93 -0.80 7.66 -8.90
C THR A 93 -1.94 7.64 -7.90
N GLU A 94 -1.69 7.09 -6.72
CA GLU A 94 -2.63 7.01 -5.60
C GLU A 94 -2.10 7.82 -4.40
N HIS A 95 -3.01 8.42 -3.64
CA HIS A 95 -2.75 8.82 -2.27
C HIS A 95 -3.45 7.82 -1.36
N VAL A 96 -2.68 7.16 -0.49
CA VAL A 96 -3.18 6.10 0.38
C VAL A 96 -2.99 6.51 1.83
N PHE A 97 -4.06 6.37 2.61
CA PHE A 97 -4.07 6.61 4.04
C PHE A 97 -4.23 5.28 4.75
N TYR A 98 -3.32 5.01 5.68
CA TYR A 98 -3.27 3.79 6.47
C TYR A 98 -3.50 4.11 7.94
N GLU A 99 -4.30 3.26 8.60
CA GLU A 99 -4.34 3.17 10.06
C GLU A 99 -3.74 1.81 10.49
N LEU A 100 -2.91 1.84 11.52
CA LEU A 100 -2.18 0.67 12.02
C LEU A 100 -2.63 0.30 13.44
N ASN A 101 -2.69 -0.99 13.72
CA ASN A 101 -3.06 -1.52 15.03
C ASN A 101 -1.90 -1.42 16.04
N GLU A 102 -2.09 -1.94 17.25
CA GLU A 102 -1.08 -1.91 18.31
C GLU A 102 0.20 -2.69 17.98
N GLU A 103 0.12 -3.62 17.03
CA GLU A 103 1.26 -4.40 16.52
C GLU A 103 1.91 -3.76 15.28
N TRP A 104 1.53 -2.52 14.95
CA TRP A 104 1.98 -1.79 13.76
C TRP A 104 1.63 -2.48 12.44
N ARG A 105 0.52 -3.21 12.42
CA ARG A 105 -0.02 -3.81 11.19
C ARG A 105 -1.17 -2.99 10.65
N ILE A 106 -1.22 -2.86 9.33
CA ILE A 106 -2.27 -2.17 8.61
C ILE A 106 -3.59 -2.92 8.81
N PHE A 107 -4.57 -2.26 9.41
CA PHE A 107 -5.94 -2.78 9.53
C PHE A 107 -6.94 -1.96 8.73
N LYS A 108 -6.56 -0.76 8.29
CA LYS A 108 -7.41 0.09 7.45
C LYS A 108 -6.61 0.83 6.37
N VAL A 109 -7.20 0.91 5.19
CA VAL A 109 -6.64 1.52 3.99
C VAL A 109 -7.74 2.35 3.31
N VAL A 110 -7.47 3.63 3.08
CA VAL A 110 -8.34 4.51 2.28
C VAL A 110 -7.54 5.00 1.10
N ARG A 111 -8.04 4.77 -0.12
CA ARG A 111 -7.35 5.12 -1.37
C ARG A 111 -8.05 6.26 -2.11
N LEU A 112 -7.27 7.25 -2.51
CA LEU A 112 -7.70 8.32 -3.40
C LEU A 112 -6.89 8.23 -4.70
N TYR A 113 -7.59 7.99 -5.82
CA TYR A 113 -6.97 7.83 -7.13
C TYR A 113 -6.89 9.17 -7.85
N ALA A 114 -5.75 9.45 -8.46
CA ALA A 114 -5.67 10.39 -9.58
C ALA A 114 -5.51 9.56 -10.86
N LEU A 115 -6.53 9.55 -11.71
CA LEU A 115 -6.37 9.05 -13.08
C LEU A 115 -5.49 10.05 -13.83
N GLU A 116 -4.24 9.69 -14.11
CA GLU A 116 -3.45 10.40 -15.12
C GLU A 116 -4.13 10.13 -16.46
N GLY A 117 -4.64 11.21 -17.08
CA GLY A 117 -5.69 11.13 -18.08
C GLY A 117 -5.37 10.24 -19.29
N ASN A 118 -6.41 9.57 -19.79
CA ASN A 118 -6.55 9.48 -21.24
C ASN A 118 -6.58 10.92 -21.74
N GLU A 119 -5.69 11.27 -22.67
CA GLU A 119 -5.79 12.52 -23.41
C GLU A 119 -7.23 12.66 -23.90
N VAL A 120 -7.94 13.68 -23.39
CA VAL A 120 -9.18 14.10 -24.04
C VAL A 120 -8.72 14.75 -25.34
N PRO A 121 -9.05 14.22 -26.53
CA PRO A 121 -8.73 14.92 -27.76
C PRO A 121 -9.44 16.26 -27.69
N VAL A 122 -8.66 17.33 -27.57
CA VAL A 122 -9.15 18.68 -27.77
C VAL A 122 -9.51 18.74 -29.25
N GLY A 123 -10.80 18.65 -29.56
CA GLY A 123 -11.29 18.74 -30.93
C GLY A 123 -10.77 20.01 -31.58
N ASN A 124 -10.19 19.86 -32.79
CA ASN A 124 -9.90 20.96 -33.70
C ASN A 124 -11.19 21.52 -34.30
#